data_AF-A0A3L8Q7Z4-F1
#
_entry.id   AF-A0A3L8Q7Z4-F1
#
_cell.length_a   1.000
_cell.length_b   1.000
_cell.length_c   1.000
_cell.angle_alpha   90.00
_cell.angle_beta   90.00
_cell.angle_gamma   90.00
#
_symmetry.space_group_name_H-M   'P 1'
#
loop_
_entity.id
_entity.type
_entity.pdbx_description
1 polymer ?
#
loop_
_entity_poly.entity_id
_entity_poly.type
_entity_poly.pdbx_seq_one_letter_code
_entity_poly.pdbx_strand_id
1 'polypeptide(L)'
;GLGDTQFSFRLRQAGGSRNSPFQDDGRYNREAPLTLQREAAHYFGYVYFRQSLVLVSRLPYVNLFQCLLQLIAPEYFDKLEPCLEAVCNEIDQWPPPVPGQTLNLPVMGVVIQVRIPSRVDKPGSSPVKQCNQENLLPAPLVLPSVHELDLFRCFQPVLIHIQMLWELMLLGEPMVVMAPSPTMSSEMVLALTRPNIVVGVTNPFFIKTLQHWPHILRVGELRVS
;
A
#
# COMPACT_ATOMS: atom_id res chain seq x y z
N GLY A 1 2.86 -17.43 -19.26
CA GLY A 1 1.87 -17.54 -18.17
C GLY A 1 1.73 -16.19 -17.55
N LEU A 2 0.51 -15.77 -17.19
CA LEU A 2 0.30 -14.55 -16.42
C LEU A 2 1.11 -14.69 -15.12
N GLY A 3 2.12 -13.84 -14.95
CA GLY A 3 2.93 -13.82 -13.74
C GLY A 3 2.11 -13.38 -12.53
N ASP A 4 2.64 -13.66 -11.35
CA ASP A 4 2.03 -13.25 -10.09
C ASP A 4 1.81 -11.74 -10.10
N THR A 5 0.56 -11.31 -9.90
CA THR A 5 0.19 -9.89 -9.96
C THR A 5 -0.06 -9.37 -8.56
N GLN A 6 0.55 -8.24 -8.20
CA GLN A 6 0.28 -7.55 -6.94
C GLN A 6 -0.30 -6.17 -7.19
N PHE A 7 -1.30 -5.80 -6.40
CA PHE A 7 -1.91 -4.48 -6.44
C PHE A 7 -2.51 -4.13 -5.08
N SER A 8 -2.91 -2.88 -4.92
CA SER A 8 -3.49 -2.39 -3.67
C SER A 8 -4.77 -1.63 -3.94
N PHE A 9 -5.65 -1.59 -2.95
CA PHE A 9 -6.90 -0.85 -3.05
C PHE A 9 -7.26 -0.23 -1.71
N ARG A 10 -8.19 0.72 -1.74
CA ARG A 10 -8.76 1.33 -0.55
C ARG A 10 -10.24 0.99 -0.51
N LEU A 11 -10.73 0.63 0.67
CA LEU A 11 -12.14 0.34 0.89
C LEU A 11 -12.67 1.24 2.00
N ARG A 12 -13.88 1.77 1.81
CA ARG A 12 -14.55 2.60 2.81
C ARG A 12 -15.14 1.71 3.90
N GLN A 13 -14.92 2.09 5.15
CA GLN A 13 -15.60 1.45 6.28
C GLN A 13 -17.10 1.82 6.25
N ALA A 14 -17.97 0.82 6.17
CA ALA A 14 -19.42 1.02 6.31
C ALA A 14 -19.74 1.44 7.77
N GLY A 15 -20.80 2.25 7.95
CA GLY A 15 -21.15 2.92 9.21
C GLY A 15 -21.45 1.97 10.38
N GLY A 16 -20.41 1.47 11.02
CA GLY A 16 -20.41 0.77 12.31
C GLY A 16 -19.48 1.49 13.29
N SER A 17 -19.74 1.31 14.59
CA SER A 17 -19.10 1.99 15.73
C SER A 17 -17.66 2.49 15.46
N ARG A 18 -17.46 3.81 15.64
CA ARG A 18 -16.16 4.51 15.55
C ARG A 18 -15.17 4.11 16.66
N ASN A 19 -15.49 3.11 17.49
CA ASN A 19 -14.58 2.55 18.46
C ASN A 19 -13.65 1.56 17.76
N SER A 20 -12.67 2.11 17.05
CA SER A 20 -11.46 1.37 16.69
C SER A 20 -10.74 0.97 18.00
N PRO A 21 -10.37 -0.32 18.21
CA PRO A 21 -9.51 -0.70 19.33
C PRO A 21 -8.11 -0.04 19.28
N PHE A 22 -7.79 0.64 18.19
CA PHE A 22 -6.55 1.41 17.99
C PHE A 22 -6.76 2.93 18.18
N GLN A 23 -7.64 3.34 19.10
CA GLN A 23 -7.84 4.75 19.50
C GLN A 23 -6.60 5.26 20.27
N ASP A 24 -5.48 5.41 19.57
CA ASP A 24 -4.24 5.99 20.07
C ASP A 24 -4.32 7.52 20.02
N ASP A 25 -5.40 8.17 20.48
CA ASP A 25 -5.60 9.64 20.56
C ASP A 25 -5.08 10.50 19.37
N GLY A 26 -4.89 9.91 18.19
CA GLY A 26 -4.14 10.52 17.07
C GLY A 26 -2.61 10.65 17.24
N ARG A 27 -1.97 10.07 18.27
CA ARG A 27 -0.52 10.14 18.50
C ARG A 27 0.28 9.62 17.31
N TYR A 28 -0.05 8.43 16.79
CA TYR A 28 0.58 7.92 15.56
C TYR A 28 0.48 8.93 14.40
N ASN A 29 -0.71 9.49 14.13
CA ASN A 29 -0.89 10.42 13.00
C ASN A 29 -0.14 11.74 13.19
N ARG A 30 0.07 12.18 14.44
CA ARG A 30 0.83 13.40 14.77
C ARG A 30 2.29 13.29 14.36
N GLU A 31 2.86 12.09 14.48
CA GLU A 31 4.27 11.81 14.23
C GLU A 31 4.53 11.17 12.87
N ALA A 32 3.52 10.55 12.24
CA ALA A 32 3.64 9.98 10.90
C ALA A 32 3.62 11.05 9.79
N PRO A 33 4.34 10.84 8.67
CA PRO A 33 4.17 11.63 7.46
C PRO A 33 2.71 11.61 6.96
N LEU A 34 2.29 12.66 6.26
CA LEU A 34 0.91 12.80 5.75
C LEU A 34 0.47 11.62 4.87
N THR A 35 1.38 11.09 4.06
CA THR A 35 1.14 9.93 3.19
C THR A 35 0.96 8.61 3.95
N LEU A 36 1.35 8.58 5.23
CA LEU A 36 1.33 7.39 6.09
C LEU A 36 0.35 7.48 7.26
N GLN A 37 -0.44 8.54 7.32
CA GLN A 37 -1.46 8.69 8.36
C GLN A 37 -2.56 7.66 8.19
N ARG A 38 -3.05 7.15 9.33
CA ARG A 38 -4.20 6.25 9.39
C ARG A 38 -5.45 7.04 9.11
N GLU A 39 -6.28 6.52 8.22
CA GLU A 39 -7.58 7.08 7.93
C GLU A 39 -8.68 6.30 8.65
N ALA A 40 -9.47 6.98 9.48
CA ALA A 40 -10.56 6.32 10.22
C ALA A 40 -11.66 5.78 9.28
N ALA A 41 -11.87 6.42 8.13
CA ALA A 41 -12.94 6.07 7.19
C ALA A 41 -12.55 4.96 6.19
N HIS A 42 -11.28 4.55 6.13
CA HIS A 42 -10.79 3.64 5.10
C HIS A 42 -9.92 2.52 5.68
N TYR A 43 -9.94 1.38 4.99
CA TYR A 43 -8.91 0.35 5.12
C TYR A 43 -8.13 0.26 3.80
N PHE A 44 -6.90 -0.23 3.89
CA PHE A 44 -6.03 -0.55 2.78
C PHE A 44 -6.04 -2.07 2.58
N GLY A 45 -6.31 -2.50 1.37
CA GLY A 45 -6.23 -3.89 0.93
C GLY A 45 -5.00 -4.10 0.05
N TYR A 46 -4.28 -5.19 0.28
CA TYR A 46 -3.11 -5.61 -0.48
C TYR A 46 -3.38 -6.99 -1.06
N VAL A 47 -3.13 -7.16 -2.36
CA VAL A 47 -3.52 -8.36 -3.08
C VAL A 47 -2.30 -9.05 -3.66
N TYR A 48 -2.24 -10.37 -3.50
CA TYR A 48 -1.40 -11.27 -4.28
C TYR A 48 -2.30 -12.13 -5.17
N PHE A 49 -2.10 -12.06 -6.48
CA PHE A 49 -2.96 -12.71 -7.47
C PHE A 49 -2.16 -13.75 -8.26
N ARG A 50 -2.19 -14.98 -7.72
CA ARG A 50 -1.82 -16.25 -8.38
C ARG A 50 -2.95 -17.26 -8.14
N GLN A 51 -3.28 -17.38 -6.86
CA GLN A 51 -4.59 -17.69 -6.30
C GLN A 51 -4.86 -16.52 -5.32
N SER A 52 -6.07 -15.99 -5.22
CA SER A 52 -6.26 -14.68 -4.57
C SER A 52 -6.01 -14.74 -3.06
N LEU A 53 -4.98 -14.04 -2.57
CA LEU A 53 -4.75 -13.78 -1.15
C LEU A 53 -4.80 -12.27 -0.89
N VAL A 54 -5.54 -11.85 0.13
CA VAL A 54 -5.77 -10.43 0.44
C VAL A 54 -5.44 -10.15 1.91
N LEU A 55 -4.58 -9.16 2.15
CA LEU A 55 -4.30 -8.62 3.47
C LEU A 55 -5.00 -7.27 3.61
N VAL A 56 -5.69 -7.05 4.74
CA VAL A 56 -6.39 -5.80 5.05
C VAL A 56 -5.76 -5.14 6.26
N SER A 57 -5.43 -3.85 6.16
CA SER A 57 -4.78 -3.10 7.24
C SER A 57 -5.31 -1.67 7.33
N ARG A 58 -5.14 -1.06 8.51
CA ARG A 58 -5.34 0.39 8.73
C ARG A 58 -4.11 1.22 8.35
N LEU A 59 -2.99 0.57 8.10
CA LEU A 59 -1.70 1.20 7.82
C LEU A 59 -1.43 1.19 6.32
N PRO A 60 -1.08 2.32 5.70
CA PRO A 60 -0.77 2.40 4.26
C PRO A 60 0.65 1.92 3.91
N TYR A 61 1.13 0.82 4.50
CA TYR A 61 2.49 0.29 4.29
C TYR A 61 2.58 -0.65 3.09
N VAL A 62 2.44 -0.08 1.90
CA VAL A 62 2.38 -0.80 0.62
C VAL A 62 3.49 -1.83 0.47
N ASN A 63 4.75 -1.42 0.63
CA ASN A 63 5.89 -2.30 0.40
C ASN A 63 5.99 -3.40 1.45
N LEU A 64 5.73 -3.07 2.72
CA LEU A 64 5.79 -4.05 3.81
C LEU A 64 4.75 -5.16 3.58
N PHE A 65 3.50 -4.80 3.31
CA PHE A 65 2.44 -5.79 3.15
C PHE A 65 2.52 -6.55 1.81
N GLN A 66 3.01 -5.92 0.74
CA GLN A 66 3.31 -6.64 -0.50
C GLN A 66 4.45 -7.65 -0.32
N CYS A 67 5.52 -7.27 0.39
CA CYS A 67 6.62 -8.18 0.73
C CYS A 67 6.11 -9.34 1.61
N LEU A 68 5.30 -9.02 2.62
CA LEU A 68 4.68 -10.02 3.49
C LEU A 68 3.85 -11.04 2.68
N LEU A 69 3.03 -10.55 1.75
CA LEU A 69 2.23 -11.42 0.88
C LEU A 69 3.10 -12.28 -0.04
N GLN A 70 4.25 -11.80 -0.51
CA GLN A 70 5.18 -12.61 -1.30
C GLN A 70 5.78 -13.78 -0.49
N LEU A 71 5.93 -13.62 0.82
CA LEU A 71 6.40 -14.68 1.71
C LEU A 71 5.26 -15.65 2.09
N ILE A 72 4.08 -15.12 2.42
CA ILE A 72 2.95 -15.93 2.88
C ILE A 72 2.29 -16.71 1.73
N ALA A 73 2.09 -16.07 0.57
CA ALA A 73 1.25 -16.63 -0.48
C ALA A 73 1.74 -17.99 -1.02
N PRO A 74 3.03 -18.20 -1.34
CA PRO A 74 3.53 -19.50 -1.78
C PRO A 74 3.26 -20.60 -0.75
N GLU A 75 3.59 -20.33 0.51
CA GLU A 75 3.44 -21.27 1.63
C GLU A 75 1.96 -21.56 1.92
N TYR A 76 1.09 -20.56 1.84
CA TYR A 76 -0.35 -20.73 2.00
C TYR A 76 -0.95 -21.59 0.89
N PHE A 77 -0.55 -21.42 -0.37
CA PHE A 77 -1.10 -22.23 -1.46
C PHE A 77 -0.67 -23.70 -1.39
N ASP A 78 0.40 -24.00 -0.66
CA ASP A 78 0.86 -25.37 -0.41
C ASP A 78 0.31 -25.96 0.90
N LYS A 79 0.26 -25.17 1.98
CA LYS A 79 -0.06 -25.62 3.35
C LYS A 79 -1.45 -25.22 3.86
N LEU A 80 -2.16 -24.34 3.17
CA LEU A 80 -3.53 -23.88 3.46
C LEU A 80 -3.70 -23.23 4.86
N GLU A 81 -4.82 -23.49 5.53
CA GLU A 81 -5.25 -22.80 6.76
C GLU A 81 -4.24 -22.81 7.93
N PRO A 82 -3.56 -23.94 8.26
CA PRO A 82 -2.57 -23.96 9.35
C PRO A 82 -1.42 -22.97 9.16
N CYS A 83 -1.06 -22.67 7.90
CA CYS A 83 -0.07 -21.65 7.58
C CYS A 83 -0.55 -20.26 8.00
N LEU A 84 -1.81 -19.92 7.73
CA LEU A 84 -2.37 -18.62 8.09
C LEU A 84 -2.51 -18.48 9.60
N GLU A 85 -2.90 -19.54 10.31
CA GLU A 85 -2.98 -19.53 11.77
C GLU A 85 -1.63 -19.24 12.41
N ALA A 86 -0.57 -19.91 11.95
CA ALA A 86 0.80 -19.66 12.43
C ALA A 86 1.25 -18.22 12.15
N VAL A 87 1.01 -17.73 10.93
CA VAL A 87 1.35 -16.36 10.53
C VAL A 87 0.57 -15.32 11.35
N CYS A 88 -0.72 -15.52 11.59
CA CYS A 88 -1.52 -14.63 12.43
C CYS A 88 -0.96 -14.57 13.86
N ASN A 89 -0.60 -15.73 14.44
CA ASN A 89 0.00 -15.78 15.77
C ASN A 89 1.35 -15.05 15.84
N GLU A 90 2.16 -15.08 14.78
CA GLU A 90 3.42 -14.32 14.69
C GLU A 90 3.15 -12.81 14.57
N ILE A 91 2.19 -12.40 13.73
CA ILE A 91 1.80 -11.00 13.53
C ILE A 91 1.23 -10.38 14.81
N ASP A 92 0.45 -11.13 15.58
CA ASP A 92 -0.14 -10.66 16.84
C ASP A 92 0.92 -10.34 17.91
N GLN A 93 2.13 -10.90 17.78
CA GLN A 93 3.26 -10.66 18.67
C GLN A 93 4.16 -9.51 18.20
N TRP A 94 3.88 -8.91 17.04
CA TRP A 94 4.69 -7.83 16.53
C TRP A 94 4.61 -6.58 17.43
N PRO A 95 5.72 -5.84 17.58
CA PRO A 95 5.69 -4.56 18.26
C PRO A 95 4.75 -3.57 17.52
N PRO A 96 4.07 -2.66 18.25
CA PRO A 96 3.22 -1.66 17.62
C PRO A 96 4.06 -0.76 16.69
N PRO A 97 3.52 -0.37 15.52
CA PRO A 97 4.25 0.47 14.59
C PRO A 97 4.25 1.92 15.04
N VAL A 98 5.40 2.37 15.56
CA VAL A 98 5.64 3.74 16.04
C VAL A 98 6.52 4.51 15.05
N PRO A 99 6.13 5.72 14.60
CA PRO A 99 6.94 6.55 13.71
C PRO A 99 8.34 6.82 14.28
N GLY A 100 9.37 6.67 13.43
CA GLY A 100 10.77 6.88 13.79
C GLY A 100 11.45 5.66 14.42
N GLN A 101 10.73 4.56 14.66
CA GLN A 101 11.27 3.31 15.19
C GLN A 101 11.65 2.33 14.07
N THR A 102 12.73 1.57 14.27
CA THR A 102 13.04 0.38 13.45
C THR A 102 12.44 -0.85 14.13
N LEU A 103 11.64 -1.61 13.39
CA LEU A 103 11.01 -2.83 13.84
C LEU A 103 11.70 -4.04 13.21
N ASN A 104 11.77 -5.13 13.96
CA ASN A 104 12.14 -6.44 13.47
C ASN A 104 10.90 -7.32 13.57
N LEU A 105 10.35 -7.73 12.43
CA LEU A 105 9.05 -8.40 12.30
C LEU A 105 9.31 -9.84 11.86
N PRO A 106 9.35 -10.79 12.81
CA PRO A 106 9.52 -12.21 12.46
C PRO A 106 8.27 -12.72 11.77
N VAL A 107 8.45 -13.46 10.68
CA VAL A 107 7.38 -14.15 9.95
C VAL A 107 7.93 -15.31 9.14
N MET A 108 7.32 -16.50 9.25
CA MET A 108 7.67 -17.67 8.42
C MET A 108 9.18 -18.00 8.41
N GLY A 109 9.86 -17.87 9.57
CA GLY A 109 11.29 -18.12 9.71
C GLY A 109 12.22 -17.03 9.14
N VAL A 110 11.67 -15.92 8.62
CA VAL A 110 12.38 -14.72 8.17
C VAL A 110 12.16 -13.59 9.17
N VAL A 111 13.13 -12.70 9.33
CA VAL A 111 12.97 -11.46 10.11
C VAL A 111 12.98 -10.28 9.16
N ILE A 112 11.84 -9.62 8.98
CA ILE A 112 11.75 -8.39 8.18
C ILE A 112 12.19 -7.22 9.06
N GLN A 113 13.27 -6.54 8.70
CA GLN A 113 13.72 -5.33 9.38
C GLN A 113 13.25 -4.11 8.59
N VAL A 114 12.48 -3.23 9.23
CA VAL A 114 11.93 -2.05 8.57
C VAL A 114 11.85 -0.85 9.50
N ARG A 115 12.15 0.35 8.99
CA ARG A 115 11.98 1.61 9.71
C ARG A 115 10.62 2.22 9.40
N ILE A 116 9.86 2.57 10.43
CA ILE A 116 8.65 3.37 10.27
C ILE A 116 9.06 4.84 10.09
N PRO A 117 8.71 5.51 8.98
CA PRO A 117 9.06 6.90 8.76
C PRO A 117 8.37 7.83 9.77
N SER A 118 9.09 8.86 10.21
CA SER A 118 8.57 9.95 11.02
C SER A 118 8.49 11.25 10.22
N ARG A 119 7.61 12.16 10.64
CA ARG A 119 7.44 13.50 10.08
C ARG A 119 8.72 14.34 10.13
N VAL A 120 9.63 14.03 11.05
CA VAL A 120 10.94 14.72 11.18
C VAL A 120 12.06 14.09 10.36
N ASP A 121 11.83 12.94 9.71
CA ASP A 121 12.84 12.32 8.86
C ASP A 121 13.09 13.22 7.63
N LYS A 122 14.35 13.42 7.27
CA LYS A 122 14.72 14.21 6.09
C LYS A 122 14.41 13.39 4.82
N PRO A 123 13.82 14.00 3.77
CA PRO A 123 13.69 13.33 2.48
C PRO A 123 15.09 12.91 1.99
N GLY A 124 15.33 11.62 1.80
CA GLY A 124 16.62 11.09 1.36
C GLY A 124 17.62 10.75 2.47
N SER A 125 17.27 10.79 3.76
CA SER A 125 18.11 10.14 4.77
C SER A 125 18.07 8.63 4.54
N SER A 126 19.23 8.04 4.22
CA SER A 126 19.42 6.62 3.97
C SER A 126 18.68 5.76 4.99
N PRO A 127 17.88 4.77 4.55
CA PRO A 127 17.11 3.95 5.46
C PRO A 127 18.07 3.05 6.21
N VAL A 128 17.88 3.00 7.53
CA VAL A 128 18.62 2.13 8.46
C VAL A 128 20.09 2.52 8.61
N LYS A 129 20.40 3.36 9.62
CA LYS A 129 21.69 3.19 10.31
C LYS A 129 21.69 1.75 10.84
N GLN A 130 22.56 0.89 10.31
CA GLN A 130 22.85 -0.41 10.91
C GLN A 130 23.32 -0.16 12.34
N CYS A 131 22.40 -0.20 13.30
CA CYS A 131 22.76 -0.17 14.71
C CYS A 131 23.20 -1.59 15.05
N ASN A 132 24.52 -1.81 15.01
CA ASN A 132 25.27 -2.96 15.54
C ASN A 132 24.47 -4.26 15.66
N GLN A 133 24.52 -5.12 14.64
CA GLN A 133 24.04 -6.51 14.74
C GLN A 133 25.22 -7.47 14.64
N GLU A 134 25.96 -7.60 15.74
CA GLU A 134 26.69 -8.83 16.01
C GLU A 134 25.63 -9.88 16.43
N ASN A 135 25.51 -10.98 15.67
CA ASN A 135 24.87 -12.26 16.07
C ASN A 135 23.36 -12.55 15.80
N LEU A 136 22.69 -11.94 14.81
CA LEU A 136 21.39 -12.47 14.34
C LEU A 136 21.59 -13.33 13.08
N LEU A 137 21.57 -14.65 13.25
CA LEU A 137 21.43 -15.63 12.17
C LEU A 137 20.02 -16.22 12.23
N PRO A 138 19.27 -16.31 11.11
CA PRO A 138 19.60 -15.85 9.75
C PRO A 138 19.54 -14.31 9.61
N ALA A 139 20.22 -13.79 8.58
CA ALA A 139 20.30 -12.36 8.31
C ALA A 139 18.90 -11.77 8.00
N PRO A 140 18.53 -10.62 8.58
CA PRO A 140 17.21 -10.04 8.38
C PRO A 140 17.02 -9.54 6.95
N LEU A 141 15.79 -9.67 6.45
CA LEU A 141 15.35 -9.03 5.20
C LEU A 141 15.12 -7.55 5.47
N VAL A 142 16.08 -6.71 5.07
CA VAL A 142 16.01 -5.26 5.29
C VAL A 142 15.15 -4.61 4.20
N LEU A 143 14.04 -4.00 4.60
CA LEU A 143 13.21 -3.19 3.71
C LEU A 143 13.66 -1.72 3.75
N PRO A 144 13.94 -1.10 2.59
CA PRO A 144 14.38 0.30 2.54
C PRO A 144 13.27 1.28 2.95
N SER A 145 12.01 0.96 2.68
CA SER A 145 10.87 1.78 3.09
C SER A 145 9.63 0.91 3.30
N VAL A 146 8.75 1.31 4.22
CA VAL A 146 7.39 0.76 4.35
C VAL A 146 6.48 1.14 3.19
N HIS A 147 6.82 2.20 2.45
CA HIS A 147 6.02 2.80 1.40
C HIS A 147 6.93 3.50 0.38
N GLU A 148 7.01 2.95 -0.83
CA GLU A 148 7.82 3.53 -1.91
C GLU A 148 6.98 3.56 -3.19
N LEU A 149 6.09 4.53 -3.28
CA LEU A 149 5.51 4.87 -4.57
C LEU A 149 6.54 5.69 -5.35
N ASP A 150 6.97 5.17 -6.50
CA ASP A 150 7.74 5.95 -7.45
C ASP A 150 6.81 6.97 -8.13
N LEU A 151 6.66 8.13 -7.48
CA LEU A 151 5.80 9.21 -7.95
C LEU A 151 6.23 9.68 -9.36
N PHE A 152 7.52 9.68 -9.66
CA PHE A 152 8.00 10.06 -10.97
C PHE A 152 7.50 9.06 -12.01
N ARG A 153 7.68 7.76 -11.79
CA ARG A 153 7.15 6.72 -12.69
C ARG A 153 5.62 6.78 -12.82
N CYS A 154 4.91 7.07 -11.73
CA CYS A 154 3.46 7.22 -11.76
C CYS A 154 3.03 8.41 -12.62
N PHE A 155 3.61 9.59 -12.41
CA PHE A 155 3.20 10.83 -13.06
C PHE A 155 3.88 11.11 -14.40
N GLN A 156 4.98 10.42 -14.73
CA GLN A 156 5.73 10.61 -15.98
C GLN A 156 4.83 10.55 -17.24
N PRO A 157 3.85 9.62 -17.36
CA PRO A 157 2.95 9.58 -18.50
C PRO A 157 1.99 10.77 -18.60
N VAL A 158 1.72 11.46 -17.49
CA VAL A 158 0.73 12.54 -17.39
C VAL A 158 1.37 13.88 -17.01
N LEU A 159 2.70 13.98 -17.11
CA LEU A 159 3.48 15.10 -16.60
C LEU A 159 3.05 16.43 -17.24
N ILE A 160 2.71 16.43 -18.54
CA ILE A 160 2.22 17.61 -19.26
C ILE A 160 0.85 18.10 -18.75
N HIS A 161 0.09 17.24 -18.06
CA HIS A 161 -1.23 17.52 -17.51
C HIS A 161 -1.20 17.67 -15.98
N ILE A 162 -0.02 17.69 -15.36
CA ILE A 162 0.13 17.68 -13.90
C ILE A 162 -0.56 18.86 -13.22
N GLN A 163 -0.58 20.03 -13.89
CA GLN A 163 -1.28 21.22 -13.40
C GLN A 163 -2.79 20.99 -13.29
N MET A 164 -3.42 20.50 -14.36
CA MET A 164 -4.85 20.18 -14.35
C MET A 164 -5.17 19.08 -13.34
N LEU A 165 -4.31 18.05 -13.27
CA LEU A 165 -4.48 16.96 -12.31
C LEU A 165 -4.44 17.50 -10.88
N TRP A 166 -3.51 18.39 -10.56
CA TRP A 166 -3.41 19.03 -9.26
C TRP A 166 -4.64 19.88 -8.92
N GLU A 167 -5.18 20.63 -9.89
CA GLU A 167 -6.42 21.40 -9.73
C GLU A 167 -7.62 20.50 -9.42
N LEU A 168 -7.82 19.44 -10.20
CA LEU A 168 -8.89 18.45 -9.95
C LEU A 168 -8.75 17.79 -8.57
N MET A 169 -7.51 17.49 -8.17
CA MET A 169 -7.20 16.93 -6.85
C MET A 169 -7.48 17.91 -5.70
N LEU A 170 -7.34 19.22 -5.91
CA LEU A 170 -7.71 20.23 -4.92
C LEU A 170 -9.22 20.45 -4.83
N LEU A 171 -9.91 20.42 -5.98
CA LEU A 171 -11.35 20.67 -6.06
C LEU A 171 -12.19 19.50 -5.55
N GLY A 172 -11.61 18.32 -5.40
CA GLY A 172 -12.39 17.17 -4.95
C GLY A 172 -13.08 16.42 -6.07
N GLU A 173 -12.76 16.72 -7.33
CA GLU A 173 -13.49 16.22 -8.49
C GLU A 173 -13.34 14.70 -8.65
N PRO A 174 -14.43 13.96 -8.91
CA PRO A 174 -14.36 12.52 -9.09
C PRO A 174 -13.64 12.18 -10.39
N MET A 175 -12.74 11.20 -10.33
CA MET A 175 -11.93 10.81 -11.49
C MET A 175 -11.75 9.30 -11.61
N VAL A 176 -11.66 8.83 -12.85
CA VAL A 176 -11.38 7.43 -13.16
C VAL A 176 -9.97 7.31 -13.69
N VAL A 177 -9.16 6.42 -13.12
CA VAL A 177 -7.82 6.06 -13.61
C VAL A 177 -7.92 4.79 -14.43
N MET A 178 -7.53 4.86 -15.69
CA MET A 178 -7.45 3.71 -16.59
C MET A 178 -6.00 3.37 -16.88
N ALA A 179 -5.59 2.14 -16.61
CA ALA A 179 -4.23 1.68 -16.81
C ALA A 179 -4.19 0.26 -17.40
N PRO A 180 -3.11 -0.16 -18.05
CA PRO A 180 -3.02 -1.48 -18.68
C PRO A 180 -2.87 -2.64 -17.68
N SER A 181 -2.59 -2.37 -16.40
CA SER A 181 -2.45 -3.40 -15.37
C SER A 181 -2.99 -2.95 -14.01
N PRO A 182 -3.42 -3.89 -13.14
CA PRO A 182 -3.92 -3.57 -11.80
C PRO A 182 -2.88 -2.86 -10.95
N THR A 183 -1.62 -3.27 -11.08
CA THR A 183 -0.47 -2.66 -10.39
C THR A 183 -0.36 -1.17 -10.74
N MET A 184 -0.25 -0.83 -12.02
CA MET A 184 -0.15 0.57 -12.47
C MET A 184 -1.39 1.40 -12.09
N SER A 185 -2.58 0.81 -12.21
CA SER A 185 -3.83 1.45 -11.80
C SER A 185 -3.80 1.78 -10.32
N SER A 186 -3.45 0.82 -9.47
CA SER A 186 -3.40 1.00 -8.01
C SER A 186 -2.32 1.99 -7.57
N GLU A 187 -1.12 1.94 -8.16
CA GLU A 187 -0.03 2.85 -7.83
C GLU A 187 -0.39 4.29 -8.15
N MET A 188 -0.99 4.55 -9.32
CA MET A 188 -1.47 5.89 -9.68
C MET A 188 -2.55 6.37 -8.71
N VAL A 189 -3.53 5.52 -8.37
CA VAL A 189 -4.59 5.88 -7.41
C VAL A 189 -4.01 6.22 -6.03
N LEU A 190 -3.01 5.46 -5.56
CA LEU A 190 -2.35 5.73 -4.29
C LEU A 190 -1.49 7.01 -4.35
N ALA A 191 -0.81 7.28 -5.47
CA ALA A 191 0.00 8.48 -5.68
C ALA A 191 -0.84 9.77 -5.69
N LEU A 192 -2.10 9.69 -6.08
CA LEU A 192 -3.04 10.81 -6.04
C LEU A 192 -3.44 11.25 -4.61
N THR A 193 -3.01 10.53 -3.57
CA THR A 193 -2.90 10.96 -2.14
C THR A 193 -4.10 11.61 -1.43
N ARG A 194 -5.26 11.83 -2.06
CA ARG A 194 -6.46 12.36 -1.39
C ARG A 194 -7.67 11.42 -1.44
N PRO A 195 -8.53 11.46 -0.41
CA PRO A 195 -9.73 10.63 -0.29
C PRO A 195 -10.89 11.09 -1.20
N ASN A 196 -10.59 11.68 -2.36
CA ASN A 196 -11.59 11.98 -3.37
C ASN A 196 -12.02 10.65 -4.03
N ILE A 197 -13.16 10.66 -4.69
CA ILE A 197 -13.68 9.46 -5.36
C ILE A 197 -12.80 9.17 -6.59
N VAL A 198 -11.76 8.37 -6.39
CA VAL A 198 -10.87 7.87 -7.44
C VAL A 198 -11.12 6.39 -7.65
N VAL A 199 -11.42 6.00 -8.89
CA VAL A 199 -11.63 4.60 -9.25
C VAL A 199 -10.55 4.17 -10.24
N GLY A 200 -9.73 3.20 -9.83
CA GLY A 200 -8.77 2.54 -10.71
C GLY A 200 -9.42 1.38 -11.45
N VAL A 201 -9.36 1.40 -12.78
CA VAL A 201 -9.83 0.30 -13.63
C VAL A 201 -8.76 -0.11 -14.64
N THR A 202 -8.81 -1.37 -15.04
CA THR A 202 -7.92 -1.95 -16.06
C THR A 202 -8.66 -2.45 -17.28
N ASN A 203 -9.97 -2.66 -17.16
CA ASN A 203 -10.80 -3.17 -18.24
C ASN A 203 -11.40 -2.00 -19.05
N PRO A 204 -11.11 -1.90 -20.37
CA PRO A 204 -11.67 -0.89 -21.26
C PRO A 204 -13.20 -0.85 -21.29
N PHE A 205 -13.90 -1.93 -20.92
CA PHE A 205 -15.36 -1.95 -20.80
C PHE A 205 -15.88 -0.83 -19.89
N PHE A 206 -15.15 -0.50 -18.81
CA PHE A 206 -15.50 0.57 -17.90
C PHE A 206 -15.45 1.96 -18.54
N ILE A 207 -14.83 2.12 -19.72
CA ILE A 207 -14.94 3.37 -20.50
C ILE A 207 -16.39 3.67 -20.81
N LYS A 208 -17.19 2.66 -21.20
CA LYS A 208 -18.61 2.83 -21.53
C LYS A 208 -19.46 2.97 -20.27
N THR A 209 -19.17 2.18 -19.24
CA THR A 209 -19.93 2.21 -17.98
C THR A 209 -19.75 3.52 -17.21
N LEU A 210 -18.56 4.11 -17.28
CA LEU A 210 -18.18 5.33 -16.55
C LEU A 210 -18.16 6.57 -17.46
N GLN A 211 -18.86 6.56 -18.61
CA GLN A 211 -18.92 7.73 -19.52
C GLN A 211 -19.48 9.00 -18.87
N HIS A 212 -20.32 8.83 -17.85
CA HIS A 212 -20.91 9.94 -17.11
C HIS A 212 -19.95 10.59 -16.11
N TRP A 213 -18.77 10.00 -15.89
CA TRP A 213 -17.78 10.59 -14.99
C TRP A 213 -17.08 11.77 -15.66
N PRO A 214 -16.89 12.88 -14.93
CA PRO A 214 -16.43 14.13 -15.53
C PRO A 214 -14.96 14.06 -15.98
N HIS A 215 -14.15 13.21 -15.34
CA HIS A 215 -12.70 13.14 -15.60
C HIS A 215 -12.21 11.70 -15.74
N ILE A 216 -11.51 11.42 -16.85
CA ILE A 216 -10.89 10.12 -17.13
C ILE A 216 -9.39 10.35 -17.36
N LEU A 217 -8.58 9.82 -16.45
CA LEU A 217 -7.12 9.80 -16.55
C LEU A 217 -6.67 8.47 -17.18
N ARG A 218 -6.06 8.52 -18.37
CA ARG A 218 -5.49 7.34 -19.01
C ARG A 218 -3.99 7.32 -18.82
N VAL A 219 -3.46 6.22 -18.29
CA VAL A 219 -2.06 6.06 -17.94
C VAL A 219 -1.50 4.86 -18.69
N GLY A 220 -0.57 5.12 -19.62
CA GLY A 220 0.00 4.09 -20.50
C GLY A 220 -0.91 3.70 -21.66
N GLU A 221 -0.40 2.82 -22.54
CA GLU A 221 -1.15 2.31 -23.68
C GLU A 221 -2.02 1.12 -23.26
N LEU A 222 -3.35 1.28 -23.40
CA LEU A 222 -4.30 0.19 -23.26
C LEU A 222 -4.17 -0.70 -24.51
N ARG A 223 -3.64 -1.91 -24.34
CA ARG A 223 -3.72 -2.93 -25.40
C ARG A 223 -5.18 -3.35 -25.54
N VAL A 224 -5.85 -2.80 -26.55
CA VAL A 224 -7.16 -3.27 -26.97
C VAL A 224 -6.93 -4.54 -27.77
N SER A 225 -7.05 -5.70 -27.12
CA SER A 225 -7.15 -7.00 -27.79
C SER A 225 -8.58 -7.25 -28.27
#